data_AF-A0A2T0SL98-F1
#
_entry.id   AF-A0A2T0SL98-F1
#
_cell.length_a   1.000
_cell.length_b   1.000
_cell.length_c   1.000
_cell.angle_alpha   90.00
_cell.angle_beta   90.00
_cell.angle_gamma   90.00
#
_symmetry.space_group_name_H-M   'P 1'
#
loop_
_entity.id
_entity.type
_entity.pdbx_description
1 polymer ?
#
loop_
_entity_poly.entity_id
_entity_poly.type
_entity_poly.pdbx_seq_one_letter_code
_entity_poly.pdbx_strand_id
1 'polypeptide(L)'
;MALTNYHLFVGRYDRGLMAPDANHFEIKLDTGGDFFRVAVNVRSQDGSMLLTYVNDDYQHELCNRLLTAFPANGTYSINDPDKRRQFGLDFLRRNMIGDFSRMIPLPNNAPGLDNDLEEKLTQALDKSKADPNARIFVFGERWPGTTSKDKYFPEIKDQGIHDIHMNQGNPPGKFEKDNGVFQDGGLLIYYPALGRWTAILLAFQTQFNTLNPPTLHTDDQTGNRIAGTNPIDNTPVDGEVVIAAALVNPRGNEAGNEKVILLNTTDSPVSLNGWKLVDRQQQAFTIGNLTVPAAGTVELRIPANSSFQLSNNGGTITLLNSTGLKTSGVRYTKQQASLEGRLVRF
;
A
#
# COMPACT_ATOMS: atom_id res chain seq x y z
N MET A 1 7.02 1.58 19.58
CA MET A 1 5.56 1.55 19.57
C MET A 1 5.14 1.99 18.20
N ALA A 2 4.16 1.31 17.61
CA ALA A 2 3.48 1.76 16.42
C ALA A 2 3.15 3.27 16.52
N LEU A 3 3.04 3.94 15.38
CA LEU A 3 2.84 5.39 15.31
C LEU A 3 1.76 5.81 16.29
N THR A 4 1.99 6.86 17.06
CA THR A 4 1.10 7.24 18.16
C THR A 4 0.03 8.24 17.72
N ASN A 5 0.25 8.89 16.58
CA ASN A 5 -0.61 9.94 16.07
C ASN A 5 -0.86 9.83 14.55
N TYR A 6 -1.24 8.64 14.07
CA TYR A 6 -1.48 8.39 12.65
C TYR A 6 -2.66 9.23 12.11
N HIS A 7 -2.41 9.97 11.03
CA HIS A 7 -3.30 11.00 10.50
C HIS A 7 -3.40 10.91 8.98
N LEU A 8 -4.51 11.45 8.47
CA LEU A 8 -4.75 11.75 7.08
C LEU A 8 -4.89 13.27 6.91
N PHE A 9 -4.02 13.88 6.12
CA PHE A 9 -4.19 15.27 5.69
C PHE A 9 -4.76 15.27 4.28
N VAL A 10 -5.80 16.07 4.06
CA VAL A 10 -6.40 16.28 2.74
C VAL A 10 -6.32 17.74 2.39
N GLY A 11 -5.68 18.07 1.27
CA GLY A 11 -5.42 19.46 0.93
C GLY A 11 -4.96 19.69 -0.49
N ARG A 12 -4.50 20.92 -0.75
CA ARG A 12 -3.99 21.39 -2.04
C ARG A 12 -2.53 21.76 -1.92
N TYR A 13 -1.77 21.49 -2.97
CA TYR A 13 -0.37 21.89 -3.05
C TYR A 13 -0.24 23.41 -3.20
N ASP A 14 0.48 24.06 -2.27
CA ASP A 14 0.91 25.47 -2.41
C ASP A 14 2.26 25.52 -3.14
N ARG A 15 3.28 24.92 -2.54
CA ARG A 15 4.65 24.81 -3.05
C ARG A 15 5.45 23.78 -2.25
N GLY A 16 6.63 23.43 -2.73
CA GLY A 16 7.55 22.53 -2.04
C GLY A 16 9.00 22.86 -2.34
N LEU A 17 9.91 22.25 -1.57
CA LEU A 17 11.35 22.42 -1.69
C LEU A 17 12.09 21.21 -1.13
N MET A 18 13.26 20.92 -1.68
CA MET A 18 14.19 19.96 -1.08
C MET A 18 14.83 20.56 0.18
N ALA A 19 14.80 19.85 1.30
CA ALA A 19 15.47 20.28 2.52
C ALA A 19 17.00 20.38 2.30
N PRO A 20 17.72 21.29 2.98
CA PRO A 20 19.17 21.45 2.79
C PRO A 20 20.01 20.20 3.13
N ASP A 21 19.49 19.32 4.00
CA ASP A 21 20.11 18.03 4.32
C ASP A 21 19.73 16.90 3.36
N ALA A 22 18.86 17.20 2.39
CA ALA A 22 18.28 16.31 1.40
C ALA A 22 17.64 15.05 2.00
N ASN A 23 17.21 15.09 3.27
CA ASN A 23 16.52 13.97 3.91
C ASN A 23 15.02 13.97 3.61
N HIS A 24 14.44 15.16 3.43
CA HIS A 24 13.02 15.35 3.15
C HIS A 24 12.79 16.27 1.96
N PHE A 25 11.76 15.96 1.19
CA PHE A 25 11.09 16.93 0.32
C PHE A 25 9.94 17.54 1.11
N GLU A 26 10.03 18.84 1.37
CA GLU A 26 9.13 19.57 2.25
C GLU A 26 8.03 20.20 1.39
N ILE A 27 6.78 19.88 1.69
CA ILE A 27 5.61 20.41 0.98
C ILE A 27 4.82 21.29 1.93
N LYS A 28 4.44 22.48 1.46
CA LYS A 28 3.43 23.31 2.10
C LYS A 28 2.07 22.95 1.53
N LEU A 29 1.22 22.38 2.37
CA LEU A 29 -0.11 21.90 2.01
C LEU A 29 -1.19 22.82 2.60
N ASP A 30 -2.09 23.32 1.76
CA ASP A 30 -3.30 24.03 2.18
C ASP A 30 -4.42 23.04 2.50
N THR A 31 -4.81 22.95 3.77
CA THR A 31 -5.90 22.07 4.23
C THR A 31 -7.27 22.75 4.25
N GLY A 32 -7.40 23.95 3.67
CA GLY A 32 -8.63 24.73 3.57
C GLY A 32 -8.92 25.64 4.77
N GLY A 33 -8.25 25.41 5.91
CA GLY A 33 -8.35 26.28 7.09
C GLY A 33 -7.01 26.78 7.62
N ASP A 34 -5.94 26.02 7.39
CA ASP A 34 -4.57 26.37 7.75
C ASP A 34 -3.59 25.64 6.82
N PHE A 35 -2.35 26.09 6.84
CA PHE A 35 -1.26 25.48 6.10
C PHE A 35 -0.41 24.59 7.02
N PHE A 36 -0.01 23.45 6.48
CA PHE A 36 0.79 22.45 7.19
C PHE A 36 2.01 22.06 6.35
N ARG A 37 3.08 21.69 7.04
CA ARG A 37 4.22 21.03 6.40
C ARG A 37 3.97 19.53 6.25
N VAL A 38 4.31 18.99 5.09
CA VAL A 38 4.39 17.55 4.85
C VAL A 38 5.86 17.24 4.54
N ALA A 39 6.49 16.46 5.42
CA ALA A 39 7.90 16.09 5.29
C ALA A 39 7.98 14.70 4.64
N VAL A 40 8.13 14.65 3.31
CA VAL A 40 8.23 13.38 2.57
C VAL A 40 9.67 12.88 2.63
N ASN A 41 9.89 11.69 3.17
CA ASN A 41 11.21 11.09 3.22
C ASN A 41 11.75 10.86 1.81
N VAL A 42 12.90 11.46 1.48
CA VAL A 42 13.62 11.21 0.23
C VAL A 42 14.99 10.58 0.47
N ARG A 43 15.50 10.63 1.71
CA ARG A 43 16.65 9.82 2.17
C ARG A 43 16.38 9.22 3.54
N SER A 44 16.99 8.08 3.84
CA SER A 44 17.17 7.67 5.23
C SER A 44 18.29 8.45 5.91
N GLN A 45 18.13 8.73 7.21
CA GLN A 45 19.18 9.33 8.05
C GLN A 45 20.41 8.42 8.18
N ASP A 46 20.23 7.10 8.01
CA ASP A 46 21.32 6.10 8.05
C ASP A 46 21.94 5.82 6.67
N GLY A 47 21.49 6.53 5.63
CA GLY A 47 21.98 6.35 4.25
C GLY A 47 21.30 5.24 3.46
N SER A 48 20.33 4.51 4.03
CA SER A 48 19.50 3.56 3.30
C SER A 48 18.76 4.22 2.13
N MET A 49 18.74 3.52 0.99
CA MET A 49 18.02 3.94 -0.20
C MET A 49 16.50 3.77 -0.02
N LEU A 50 15.74 4.69 -0.62
CA LEU A 50 14.29 4.60 -0.73
C LEU A 50 13.91 3.94 -2.05
N LEU A 51 13.14 2.86 -1.93
CA LEU A 51 12.41 2.28 -3.05
C LEU A 51 11.14 3.10 -3.26
N THR A 52 10.88 3.43 -4.52
CA THR A 52 9.80 4.31 -4.93
C THR A 52 8.87 3.59 -5.89
N TYR A 53 7.57 3.67 -5.61
CA TYR A 53 6.50 3.30 -6.52
C TYR A 53 5.69 4.52 -6.88
N VAL A 54 5.68 4.87 -8.18
CA VAL A 54 4.80 5.89 -8.76
C VAL A 54 3.87 5.24 -9.76
N ASN A 55 2.57 5.51 -9.64
CA ASN A 55 1.57 5.07 -10.61
C ASN A 55 0.56 6.18 -10.86
N ASP A 56 0.56 6.74 -12.07
CA ASP A 56 -0.30 7.86 -12.49
C ASP A 56 -1.72 7.50 -12.95
N ASP A 57 -2.03 6.20 -12.98
CA ASP A 57 -3.38 5.67 -13.20
C ASP A 57 -3.72 4.68 -12.08
N TYR A 58 -3.53 5.13 -10.84
CA TYR A 58 -3.67 4.28 -9.68
C TYR A 58 -5.14 3.93 -9.43
N GLN A 59 -5.42 2.64 -9.39
CA GLN A 59 -6.75 2.13 -9.06
C GLN A 59 -6.66 1.27 -7.81
N HIS A 60 -7.43 1.64 -6.78
CA HIS A 60 -7.45 0.95 -5.51
C HIS A 60 -8.77 1.14 -4.78
N GLU A 61 -9.13 0.18 -3.93
CA GLU A 61 -10.37 0.20 -3.15
C GLU A 61 -10.47 1.41 -2.19
N LEU A 62 -9.31 1.96 -1.78
CA LEU A 62 -9.25 3.19 -0.98
C LEU A 62 -9.66 4.45 -1.76
N CYS A 63 -9.44 4.54 -3.07
CA CYS A 63 -9.65 5.78 -3.83
C CYS A 63 -11.07 6.32 -3.66
N ASN A 64 -12.10 5.51 -3.98
CA ASN A 64 -13.49 5.93 -3.85
C ASN A 64 -13.91 6.06 -2.38
N ARG A 65 -13.36 5.22 -1.50
CA ARG A 65 -13.63 5.29 -0.05
C ARG A 65 -13.17 6.62 0.54
N LEU A 66 -11.98 7.08 0.17
CA LEU A 66 -11.40 8.33 0.66
C LEU A 66 -12.20 9.55 0.18
N LEU A 67 -12.60 9.58 -1.09
CA LEU A 67 -13.45 10.67 -1.61
C LEU A 67 -14.79 10.75 -0.88
N THR A 68 -15.39 9.59 -0.56
CA THR A 68 -16.69 9.53 0.10
C THR A 68 -16.58 9.92 1.57
N ALA A 69 -15.60 9.38 2.30
CA ALA A 69 -15.46 9.58 3.74
C ALA A 69 -14.87 10.94 4.11
N PHE A 70 -14.03 11.51 3.24
CA PHE A 70 -13.39 12.79 3.44
C PHE A 70 -13.73 13.71 2.27
N PRO A 71 -14.93 14.35 2.25
CA PRO A 71 -15.37 15.19 1.14
C PRO A 71 -14.72 16.58 1.13
N ALA A 72 -14.16 17.03 2.26
CA ALA A 72 -13.54 18.34 2.40
C ALA A 72 -12.03 18.25 2.62
N ASN A 73 -11.32 19.36 2.43
CA ASN A 73 -9.94 19.48 2.89
C ASN A 73 -9.92 19.59 4.42
N GLY A 74 -8.85 19.12 5.05
CA GLY A 74 -8.69 19.15 6.50
C GLY A 74 -7.66 18.15 7.01
N THR A 75 -7.51 18.11 8.33
CA THR A 75 -6.68 17.13 9.03
C THR A 75 -7.57 16.16 9.80
N TYR A 76 -7.40 14.86 9.57
CA TYR A 76 -8.24 13.82 10.15
C TYR A 76 -7.40 12.84 10.96
N SER A 77 -7.71 12.70 12.26
CA SER A 77 -7.13 11.62 13.05
C SER A 77 -7.79 10.29 12.66
N ILE A 78 -6.97 9.36 12.19
CA ILE A 78 -7.36 7.99 11.85
C ILE A 78 -6.56 6.99 12.68
N ASN A 79 -6.19 7.40 13.90
CA ASN A 79 -5.27 6.68 14.76
C ASN A 79 -5.90 5.46 15.45
N ASP A 80 -7.23 5.45 15.64
CA ASP A 80 -7.91 4.33 16.27
C ASP A 80 -7.89 3.07 15.38
N PRO A 81 -7.89 1.86 15.98
CA PRO A 81 -7.70 0.61 15.22
C PRO A 81 -8.73 0.38 14.11
N ASP A 82 -9.97 0.81 14.31
CA ASP A 82 -11.04 0.63 13.31
C ASP A 82 -10.84 1.57 12.13
N LYS A 83 -10.54 2.86 12.37
CA LYS A 83 -10.23 3.81 11.30
C LYS A 83 -8.94 3.45 10.56
N ARG A 84 -7.91 2.94 11.24
CA ARG A 84 -6.70 2.41 10.56
C ARG A 84 -7.07 1.29 9.60
N ARG A 85 -7.80 0.27 10.08
CA ARG A 85 -8.30 -0.82 9.23
C ARG A 85 -9.24 -0.34 8.11
N GLN A 86 -9.95 0.76 8.30
CA GLN A 86 -10.86 1.28 7.30
C GLN A 86 -10.17 2.15 6.24
N PHE A 87 -9.22 2.99 6.63
CA PHE A 87 -8.67 4.07 5.78
C PHE A 87 -7.15 4.11 5.69
N GLY A 88 -6.43 3.59 6.70
CA GLY A 88 -4.97 3.64 6.75
C GLY A 88 -4.31 2.83 5.64
N LEU A 89 -3.14 3.25 5.21
CA LEU A 89 -2.37 2.54 4.18
C LEU A 89 -1.72 1.29 4.80
N ASP A 90 -1.68 0.22 4.00
CA ASP A 90 -0.92 -0.98 4.31
C ASP A 90 -0.47 -1.63 3.00
N PHE A 91 0.81 -1.52 2.68
CA PHE A 91 1.34 -1.90 1.38
C PHE A 91 1.18 -3.41 1.14
N LEU A 92 1.31 -4.21 2.19
CA LEU A 92 1.17 -5.67 2.13
C LEU A 92 -0.27 -6.13 2.18
N ARG A 93 -1.01 -5.77 3.23
CA ARG A 93 -2.34 -6.33 3.54
C ARG A 93 -3.42 -5.79 2.63
N ARG A 94 -3.26 -4.57 2.11
CA ARG A 94 -4.13 -4.02 1.07
C ARG A 94 -3.63 -4.24 -0.35
N ASN A 95 -2.47 -4.88 -0.52
CA ASN A 95 -1.90 -5.13 -1.84
C ASN A 95 -1.78 -3.82 -2.67
N MET A 96 -1.22 -2.77 -2.06
CA MET A 96 -1.19 -1.44 -2.67
C MET A 96 -0.25 -1.34 -3.87
N ILE A 97 0.73 -2.23 -3.97
CA ILE A 97 1.70 -2.25 -5.06
C ILE A 97 1.44 -3.43 -6.01
N GLY A 98 0.93 -4.55 -5.48
CA GLY A 98 0.75 -5.81 -6.20
C GLY A 98 2.05 -6.59 -6.26
N ASP A 99 3.02 -6.05 -6.99
CA ASP A 99 4.36 -6.61 -7.17
C ASP A 99 5.43 -5.61 -6.72
N PHE A 100 6.14 -5.96 -5.65
CA PHE A 100 7.18 -5.12 -5.06
C PHE A 100 8.42 -4.93 -5.95
N SER A 101 8.62 -5.73 -7.00
CA SER A 101 9.65 -5.48 -8.03
C SER A 101 9.45 -4.13 -8.74
N ARG A 102 8.23 -3.60 -8.70
CA ARG A 102 7.86 -2.28 -9.23
C ARG A 102 8.29 -1.12 -8.33
N MET A 103 8.76 -1.38 -7.11
CA MET A 103 9.37 -0.36 -6.27
C MET A 103 10.85 -0.23 -6.68
N ILE A 104 11.16 0.80 -7.46
CA ILE A 104 12.52 1.01 -7.98
C ILE A 104 13.31 1.93 -7.06
N PRO A 105 14.60 1.66 -6.84
CA PRO A 105 15.46 2.61 -6.15
C PRO A 105 15.59 3.88 -7.00
N LEU A 106 15.29 5.03 -6.41
CA LEU A 106 15.56 6.33 -7.04
C LEU A 106 16.56 7.12 -6.18
N PRO A 107 17.55 7.78 -6.80
CA PRO A 107 18.33 8.79 -6.09
C PRO A 107 17.40 9.96 -5.69
N ASN A 108 17.83 10.74 -4.70
CA ASN A 108 17.06 11.89 -4.23
C ASN A 108 17.02 13.00 -5.28
N ASN A 109 18.18 13.24 -5.91
CA ASN A 109 18.40 14.24 -6.94
C ASN A 109 19.56 13.72 -7.82
N ALA A 110 19.36 13.65 -9.13
CA ALA A 110 20.38 13.21 -10.07
C ALA A 110 20.36 14.08 -11.35
N PRO A 111 21.52 14.30 -12.00
CA PRO A 111 21.53 14.93 -13.32
C PRO A 111 20.78 14.05 -14.32
N GLY A 112 19.82 14.62 -15.03
CA GLY A 112 19.00 13.91 -16.01
C GLY A 112 17.59 14.47 -16.03
N LEU A 113 16.71 13.78 -16.73
CA LEU A 113 15.27 14.04 -16.66
C LEU A 113 14.58 12.75 -16.24
N ASP A 114 13.64 12.88 -15.32
CA ASP A 114 12.75 11.82 -14.86
C ASP A 114 13.46 10.63 -14.20
N ASN A 115 14.59 10.90 -13.53
CA ASN A 115 15.49 9.87 -12.99
C ASN A 115 15.70 9.95 -11.48
N ASP A 116 15.04 10.87 -10.78
CA ASP A 116 15.13 11.00 -9.34
C ASP A 116 13.77 11.21 -8.65
N LEU A 117 13.76 11.09 -7.32
CA LEU A 117 12.54 11.18 -6.51
C LEU A 117 12.00 12.62 -6.41
N GLU A 118 12.88 13.63 -6.42
CA GLU A 118 12.48 15.04 -6.40
C GLU A 118 11.64 15.40 -7.63
N GLU A 119 12.07 14.97 -8.81
CA GLU A 119 11.37 15.17 -10.07
C GLU A 119 10.03 14.44 -10.09
N LYS A 120 9.98 13.17 -9.66
CA LYS A 120 8.73 12.40 -9.60
C LYS A 120 7.69 13.07 -8.69
N LEU A 121 8.12 13.54 -7.51
CA LEU A 121 7.26 14.29 -6.60
C LEU A 121 6.82 15.62 -7.22
N THR A 122 7.75 16.40 -7.75
CA THR A 122 7.48 17.71 -8.34
C THR A 122 6.52 17.62 -9.51
N GLN A 123 6.71 16.68 -10.44
CA GLN A 123 5.81 16.46 -11.57
C GLN A 123 4.37 16.17 -11.12
N ALA A 124 4.19 15.27 -10.14
CA ALA A 124 2.86 14.93 -9.63
C ALA A 124 2.20 16.11 -8.87
N LEU A 125 2.99 16.86 -8.09
CA LEU A 125 2.52 18.02 -7.34
C LEU A 125 2.17 19.20 -8.25
N ASP A 126 2.98 19.49 -9.28
CA ASP A 126 2.71 20.54 -10.26
C ASP A 126 1.48 20.20 -11.11
N LYS A 127 1.33 18.94 -11.51
CA LYS A 127 0.09 18.45 -12.14
C LYS A 127 -1.13 18.69 -11.23
N SER A 128 -0.97 18.50 -9.92
CA SER A 128 -2.06 18.76 -8.97
C SER A 128 -2.37 20.26 -8.84
N LYS A 129 -1.36 21.12 -8.94
CA LYS A 129 -1.54 22.58 -8.92
C LYS A 129 -2.29 23.09 -10.15
N ALA A 130 -2.07 22.45 -11.30
CA ALA A 130 -2.73 22.79 -12.56
C ALA A 130 -4.23 22.42 -12.58
N ASP A 131 -4.67 21.43 -11.80
CA ASP A 131 -6.09 21.10 -11.62
C ASP A 131 -6.64 21.82 -10.38
N PRO A 132 -7.50 22.85 -10.53
CA PRO A 132 -7.96 23.65 -9.42
C PRO A 132 -8.88 22.89 -8.45
N ASN A 133 -9.25 21.66 -8.74
CA ASN A 133 -10.03 20.81 -7.83
C ASN A 133 -9.24 19.60 -7.35
N ALA A 134 -7.95 19.47 -7.70
CA ALA A 134 -7.13 18.37 -7.22
C ALA A 134 -7.04 18.32 -5.70
N ARG A 135 -6.94 17.09 -5.19
CA ARG A 135 -6.88 16.81 -3.75
C ARG A 135 -5.74 15.85 -3.47
N ILE A 136 -4.85 16.24 -2.58
CA ILE A 136 -3.74 15.42 -2.10
C ILE A 136 -4.15 14.82 -0.76
N PHE A 137 -4.08 13.50 -0.67
CA PHE A 137 -4.29 12.71 0.53
C PHE A 137 -2.93 12.23 1.02
N VAL A 138 -2.50 12.73 2.18
CA VAL A 138 -1.19 12.45 2.78
C VAL A 138 -1.39 11.63 4.05
N PHE A 139 -0.71 10.49 4.12
CA PHE A 139 -0.77 9.56 5.26
C PHE A 139 0.58 9.52 5.97
N GLY A 140 0.55 9.52 7.31
CA GLY A 140 1.74 9.49 8.15
C GLY A 140 1.44 9.82 9.61
N GLU A 141 2.48 10.12 10.39
CA GLU A 141 2.33 10.58 11.78
C GLU A 141 2.29 12.10 11.85
N ARG A 142 1.27 12.66 12.52
CA ARG A 142 1.21 14.10 12.78
C ARG A 142 2.11 14.45 13.96
N TRP A 143 3.05 15.37 13.79
CA TRP A 143 3.83 15.87 14.93
C TRP A 143 3.06 16.92 15.75
N PRO A 144 3.36 17.07 17.06
CA PRO A 144 2.74 18.11 17.88
C PRO A 144 3.04 19.50 17.32
N GLY A 145 1.98 20.25 17.00
CA GLY A 145 2.13 21.62 16.52
C GLY A 145 2.64 22.55 17.62
N THR A 146 3.44 23.54 17.25
CA THR A 146 3.94 24.57 18.17
C THR A 146 3.46 25.96 17.77
N THR A 147 3.67 26.96 18.64
CA THR A 147 3.44 28.38 18.29
C THR A 147 4.61 29.00 17.54
N SER A 148 5.73 28.30 17.43
CA SER A 148 6.91 28.75 16.69
C SER A 148 6.65 28.72 15.18
N LYS A 149 7.40 29.52 14.44
CA LYS A 149 7.38 29.50 12.97
C LYS A 149 7.97 28.20 12.44
N ASP A 150 7.44 27.69 11.34
CA ASP A 150 8.01 26.54 10.65
C ASP A 150 9.41 26.87 10.10
N LYS A 151 10.29 25.87 10.15
CA LYS A 151 11.70 25.98 9.71
C LYS A 151 11.84 26.27 8.21
N TYR A 152 10.99 25.68 7.36
CA TYR A 152 11.06 25.75 5.90
C TYR A 152 10.01 26.70 5.32
N PHE A 153 8.91 26.92 6.05
CA PHE A 153 7.82 27.82 5.65
C PHE A 153 7.54 28.84 6.77
N PRO A 154 8.39 29.87 6.98
CA PRO A 154 8.31 30.73 8.16
C PRO A 154 7.03 31.55 8.33
N GLU A 155 6.17 31.59 7.31
CA GLU A 155 4.85 32.22 7.37
C GLU A 155 3.76 31.35 8.04
N ILE A 156 4.04 30.07 8.29
CA ILE A 156 3.12 29.14 8.99
C ILE A 156 3.73 28.72 10.35
N LYS A 157 2.91 28.12 11.21
CA LYS A 157 3.37 27.50 12.46
C LYS A 157 4.12 26.19 12.16
N ASP A 158 5.03 25.79 13.04
CA ASP A 158 5.63 24.46 12.99
C ASP A 158 4.57 23.42 13.38
N GLN A 159 3.87 22.90 12.36
CA GLN A 159 2.84 21.89 12.43
C GLN A 159 2.80 21.11 11.12
N GLY A 160 2.55 19.81 11.19
CA GLY A 160 2.56 18.99 10.00
C GLY A 160 2.55 17.49 10.23
N ILE A 161 2.94 16.76 9.18
CA ILE A 161 2.92 15.30 9.11
C ILE A 161 4.23 14.74 8.51
N HIS A 162 4.77 13.68 9.12
CA HIS A 162 6.00 12.98 8.73
C HIS A 162 5.77 11.47 8.64
N ASP A 163 6.84 10.67 8.52
CA ASP A 163 6.80 9.22 8.36
C ASP A 163 5.99 8.81 7.12
N ILE A 164 6.25 9.53 6.02
CA ILE A 164 5.57 9.39 4.73
C ILE A 164 6.25 8.29 3.90
N HIS A 165 6.35 7.11 4.49
CA HIS A 165 6.88 5.90 3.88
C HIS A 165 6.27 4.67 4.57
N MET A 166 6.62 3.47 4.12
CA MET A 166 6.19 2.23 4.75
C MET A 166 6.63 2.16 6.23
N ASN A 167 5.68 1.93 7.14
CA ASN A 167 5.90 1.97 8.60
C ASN A 167 5.73 0.58 9.22
N GLN A 168 6.30 -0.42 8.53
CA GLN A 168 6.34 -1.82 8.93
C GLN A 168 7.55 -2.52 8.30
N GLY A 169 7.95 -3.66 8.86
CA GLY A 169 9.08 -4.44 8.37
C GLY A 169 10.46 -3.86 8.68
N ASN A 170 10.57 -2.82 9.51
CA ASN A 170 11.86 -2.30 9.99
C ASN A 170 12.64 -3.44 10.68
N PRO A 171 13.95 -3.57 10.38
CA PRO A 171 14.80 -4.57 11.02
C PRO A 171 14.99 -4.28 12.52
N PRO A 172 15.41 -5.29 13.32
CA PRO A 172 15.67 -5.11 14.75
C PRO A 172 16.60 -3.92 15.01
N GLY A 173 16.21 -3.04 15.93
CA GLY A 173 16.95 -1.81 16.23
C GLY A 173 16.07 -0.62 16.58
N LYS A 174 16.61 0.59 16.39
CA LYS A 174 15.98 1.86 16.82
C LYS A 174 14.58 2.08 16.24
N PHE A 175 14.37 1.66 14.99
CA PHE A 175 13.14 1.88 14.22
C PHE A 175 12.20 0.66 14.20
N GLU A 176 12.62 -0.49 14.74
CA GLU A 176 11.76 -1.68 14.86
C GLU A 176 10.46 -1.36 15.59
N LYS A 177 10.58 -0.52 16.62
CA LYS A 177 9.46 -0.10 17.46
C LYS A 177 8.36 0.56 16.63
N ASP A 178 8.67 1.19 15.50
CA ASP A 178 7.73 1.97 14.69
C ASP A 178 6.88 1.08 13.77
N ASN A 179 7.20 -0.22 13.68
CA ASN A 179 6.43 -1.21 12.95
C ASN A 179 4.98 -1.29 13.44
N GLY A 180 4.05 -1.40 12.48
CA GLY A 180 2.64 -1.59 12.76
C GLY A 180 1.81 -1.78 11.50
N VAL A 181 0.65 -2.42 11.67
CA VAL A 181 -0.28 -2.72 10.58
C VAL A 181 -1.22 -1.53 10.33
N PHE A 182 -1.61 -1.33 9.07
CA PHE A 182 -2.53 -0.25 8.64
C PHE A 182 -2.12 1.17 9.05
N GLN A 183 -0.82 1.46 9.03
CA GLN A 183 -0.26 2.77 9.38
C GLN A 183 0.89 3.21 8.46
N ASP A 184 0.99 2.63 7.26
CA ASP A 184 2.00 3.06 6.29
C ASP A 184 1.74 4.51 5.87
N GLY A 185 2.80 5.23 5.54
CA GLY A 185 2.75 6.56 4.97
C GLY A 185 2.80 6.56 3.44
N GLY A 186 2.40 7.68 2.84
CA GLY A 186 2.42 7.86 1.38
C GLY A 186 1.49 8.97 0.91
N LEU A 187 1.53 9.24 -0.40
CA LEU A 187 0.68 10.23 -1.05
C LEU A 187 -0.25 9.56 -2.07
N LEU A 188 -1.53 9.92 -2.01
CA LEU A 188 -2.51 9.64 -3.07
C LEU A 188 -3.06 10.98 -3.57
N ILE A 189 -2.97 11.25 -4.88
CA ILE A 189 -3.41 12.51 -5.47
C ILE A 189 -4.56 12.23 -6.42
N TYR A 190 -5.71 12.86 -6.20
CA TYR A 190 -6.85 12.79 -7.11
C TYR A 190 -6.90 14.03 -8.00
N TYR A 191 -7.05 13.82 -9.31
CA TYR A 191 -7.23 14.87 -10.31
C TYR A 191 -8.65 14.77 -10.88
N PRO A 192 -9.64 15.53 -10.35
CA PRO A 192 -11.01 15.48 -10.84
C PRO A 192 -11.13 15.77 -12.34
N ALA A 193 -10.32 16.68 -12.89
CA ALA A 193 -10.37 17.02 -14.31
C ALA A 193 -10.04 15.83 -15.22
N LEU A 194 -9.27 14.86 -14.72
CA LEU A 194 -8.88 13.64 -15.45
C LEU A 194 -9.66 12.40 -14.98
N GLY A 195 -10.36 12.47 -13.84
CA GLY A 195 -10.95 11.32 -13.19
C GLY A 195 -9.92 10.26 -12.77
N ARG A 196 -8.68 10.68 -12.45
CA ARG A 196 -7.55 9.77 -12.20
C ARG A 196 -6.88 10.00 -10.86
N TRP A 197 -6.14 8.99 -10.40
CA TRP A 197 -5.30 9.06 -9.22
C TRP A 197 -3.83 8.81 -9.55
N THR A 198 -2.94 9.54 -8.88
CA THR A 198 -1.53 9.17 -8.75
C THR A 198 -1.29 8.60 -7.35
N ALA A 199 -0.54 7.50 -7.24
CA ALA A 199 0.02 7.04 -5.96
C ALA A 199 1.54 7.21 -5.96
N ILE A 200 2.07 7.73 -4.86
CA ILE A 200 3.51 7.80 -4.58
C ILE A 200 3.73 7.11 -3.23
N LEU A 201 4.31 5.91 -3.30
CA LEU A 201 4.52 5.03 -2.16
C LEU A 201 6.01 4.76 -2.01
N LEU A 202 6.52 4.89 -0.79
CA LEU A 202 7.94 4.87 -0.49
C LEU A 202 8.24 3.82 0.58
N ALA A 203 9.34 3.11 0.45
CA ALA A 203 9.78 2.15 1.46
C ALA A 203 11.31 2.11 1.53
N PHE A 204 11.88 1.87 2.71
CA PHE A 204 13.32 1.73 2.84
C PHE A 204 13.77 0.36 2.36
N GLN A 205 14.88 0.31 1.62
CA GLN A 205 15.45 -0.95 1.14
C GLN A 205 15.71 -1.95 2.28
N THR A 206 16.05 -1.48 3.48
CA THR A 206 16.30 -2.30 4.67
C THR A 206 15.07 -3.05 5.18
N GLN A 207 13.86 -2.66 4.75
CA GLN A 207 12.62 -3.35 5.10
C GLN A 207 12.45 -4.63 4.26
N PHE A 208 13.03 -4.66 3.06
CA PHE A 208 12.97 -5.80 2.16
C PHE A 208 14.04 -6.84 2.52
N ASN A 209 13.75 -8.11 2.26
CA ASN A 209 14.83 -9.09 2.17
C ASN A 209 15.61 -8.90 0.86
N THR A 210 16.85 -9.36 0.85
CA THR A 210 17.76 -9.26 -0.31
C THR A 210 17.53 -10.38 -1.32
N LEU A 211 16.35 -11.02 -1.33
CA LEU A 211 16.02 -12.03 -2.34
C LEU A 211 15.69 -11.36 -3.67
N ASN A 212 15.78 -12.12 -4.76
CA ASN A 212 15.41 -11.66 -6.09
C ASN A 212 14.22 -12.49 -6.61
N PRO A 213 13.01 -11.91 -6.74
CA PRO A 213 12.66 -10.52 -6.48
C PRO A 213 12.64 -10.18 -4.97
N PRO A 214 12.76 -8.88 -4.61
CA PRO A 214 12.72 -8.44 -3.23
C PRO A 214 11.36 -8.75 -2.62
N THR A 215 11.37 -9.39 -1.45
CA THR A 215 10.16 -9.81 -0.75
C THR A 215 10.08 -9.14 0.60
N LEU A 216 8.84 -8.97 1.04
CA LEU A 216 8.51 -8.29 2.27
C LEU A 216 7.45 -9.11 2.99
N HIS A 217 7.83 -9.67 4.13
CA HIS A 217 6.91 -10.42 4.99
C HIS A 217 6.95 -9.80 6.38
N THR A 218 5.78 -9.41 6.85
CA THR A 218 5.57 -8.86 8.18
C THR A 218 4.44 -9.59 8.87
N ASP A 219 4.55 -9.76 10.19
CA ASP A 219 3.53 -10.35 11.04
C ASP A 219 2.21 -9.56 10.95
N ASP A 220 1.09 -10.26 10.78
CA ASP A 220 -0.21 -9.66 10.51
C ASP A 220 -0.85 -8.91 11.68
N GLN A 221 -0.27 -8.99 12.87
CA GLN A 221 -0.75 -8.28 14.05
C GLN A 221 0.15 -7.09 14.40
N THR A 222 1.45 -7.26 14.26
CA THR A 222 2.46 -6.31 14.74
C THR A 222 3.12 -5.51 13.63
N GLY A 223 3.07 -5.95 12.39
CA GLY A 223 3.85 -5.35 11.29
C GLY A 223 5.36 -5.59 11.42
N ASN A 224 5.79 -6.38 12.41
CA ASN A 224 7.21 -6.73 12.57
C ASN A 224 7.65 -7.66 11.44
N ARG A 225 8.91 -7.53 11.04
CA ARG A 225 9.51 -8.45 10.07
C ARG A 225 9.44 -9.89 10.59
N ILE A 226 9.02 -10.82 9.73
CA ILE A 226 9.08 -12.26 10.05
C ILE A 226 10.47 -12.77 9.65
N ALA A 227 11.30 -13.14 10.63
CA ALA A 227 12.57 -13.81 10.39
C ALA A 227 12.32 -15.32 10.26
N GLY A 228 12.68 -15.97 9.13
CA GLY A 228 12.60 -17.43 9.08
C GLY A 228 12.45 -18.17 7.75
N THR A 229 12.51 -17.54 6.57
CA THR A 229 12.76 -18.31 5.34
C THR A 229 14.28 -18.41 5.15
N ASN A 230 14.85 -19.60 5.35
CA ASN A 230 16.28 -19.85 5.18
C ASN A 230 16.78 -19.33 3.80
N PRO A 231 18.00 -18.75 3.71
CA PRO A 231 18.57 -18.22 2.45
C PRO A 231 18.96 -19.25 1.37
N ILE A 232 18.41 -20.47 1.37
CA ILE A 232 18.88 -21.58 0.51
C ILE A 232 17.89 -21.99 -0.59
N ASP A 233 16.61 -21.63 -0.53
CA ASP A 233 15.73 -21.88 -1.68
C ASP A 233 15.68 -20.68 -2.61
N ASN A 234 16.32 -20.84 -3.77
CA ASN A 234 16.23 -19.94 -4.93
C ASN A 234 14.85 -20.04 -5.61
N THR A 235 13.75 -20.09 -4.87
CA THR A 235 12.42 -20.03 -5.46
C THR A 235 12.13 -18.58 -5.85
N PRO A 236 11.87 -18.29 -7.14
CA PRO A 236 11.43 -16.98 -7.58
C PRO A 236 10.19 -16.59 -6.77
N VAL A 237 10.22 -15.40 -6.18
CA VAL A 237 9.25 -14.95 -5.17
C VAL A 237 8.02 -14.25 -5.77
N ASP A 238 7.66 -14.63 -6.98
CA ASP A 238 6.26 -14.85 -7.29
C ASP A 238 5.93 -16.20 -6.64
N GLY A 239 5.35 -16.19 -5.43
CA GLY A 239 5.28 -17.38 -4.58
C GLY A 239 4.84 -18.63 -5.36
N GLU A 240 5.35 -19.81 -4.99
CA GLU A 240 5.19 -21.10 -5.71
C GLU A 240 3.76 -21.34 -6.25
N VAL A 241 2.77 -20.82 -5.54
CA VAL A 241 1.39 -20.69 -6.02
C VAL A 241 0.93 -19.24 -5.96
N VAL A 242 0.45 -18.72 -7.09
CA VAL A 242 -0.08 -17.36 -7.26
C VAL A 242 -1.58 -17.34 -7.56
N ILE A 243 -2.22 -16.20 -7.30
CA ILE A 243 -3.62 -15.96 -7.66
C ILE A 243 -3.68 -15.45 -9.10
N ALA A 244 -4.20 -16.25 -10.03
CA ALA A 244 -4.26 -15.89 -11.44
C ALA A 244 -5.57 -15.15 -11.81
N ALA A 245 -6.68 -15.53 -11.19
CA ALA A 245 -7.98 -14.94 -11.47
C ALA A 245 -8.98 -15.20 -10.33
N ALA A 246 -10.12 -14.50 -10.36
CA ALA A 246 -11.24 -14.77 -9.48
C ALA A 246 -12.58 -14.58 -10.19
N LEU A 247 -13.55 -15.45 -9.92
CA LEU A 247 -14.96 -15.25 -10.24
C LEU A 247 -15.61 -14.58 -9.04
N VAL A 248 -15.55 -13.24 -9.01
CA VAL A 248 -16.09 -12.41 -7.93
C VAL A 248 -17.61 -12.29 -8.03
N ASN A 249 -18.13 -12.12 -9.24
CA ASN A 249 -19.56 -11.89 -9.48
C ASN A 249 -20.13 -13.02 -10.36
N PRO A 250 -20.43 -14.20 -9.81
CA PRO A 250 -21.03 -15.30 -10.57
C PRO A 250 -22.48 -14.97 -10.97
N ARG A 251 -23.00 -15.59 -12.04
CA ARG A 251 -24.41 -15.40 -12.44
C ARG A 251 -25.37 -15.99 -11.41
N GLY A 252 -26.43 -15.27 -11.09
CA GLY A 252 -27.50 -15.74 -10.22
C GLY A 252 -27.13 -15.63 -8.74
N ASN A 253 -27.48 -16.64 -7.93
CA ASN A 253 -27.16 -16.60 -6.50
C ASN A 253 -25.65 -16.70 -6.29
N GLU A 254 -25.04 -15.68 -5.67
CA GLU A 254 -23.59 -15.62 -5.46
C GLU A 254 -23.10 -16.60 -4.39
N ALA A 255 -23.93 -16.83 -3.37
CA ALA A 255 -23.54 -17.60 -2.20
C ALA A 255 -23.03 -19.00 -2.60
N GLY A 256 -21.75 -19.22 -2.36
CA GLY A 256 -21.09 -20.48 -2.64
C GLY A 256 -20.72 -20.72 -4.10
N ASN A 257 -20.91 -19.76 -5.02
CA ASN A 257 -20.56 -19.88 -6.45
C ASN A 257 -19.31 -19.08 -6.84
N GLU A 258 -18.80 -18.24 -5.94
CA GLU A 258 -17.56 -17.50 -6.14
C GLU A 258 -16.34 -18.44 -6.14
N LYS A 259 -15.30 -18.06 -6.89
CA LYS A 259 -14.10 -18.89 -7.06
C LYS A 259 -12.83 -18.05 -7.11
N VAL A 260 -11.72 -18.63 -6.67
CA VAL A 260 -10.36 -18.14 -6.90
C VAL A 260 -9.61 -19.18 -7.72
N ILE A 261 -8.93 -18.74 -8.78
CA ILE A 261 -8.09 -19.60 -9.62
C ILE A 261 -6.64 -19.41 -9.18
N LEU A 262 -6.02 -20.50 -8.75
CA LEU A 262 -4.64 -20.54 -8.29
C LEU A 262 -3.77 -21.21 -9.35
N LEU A 263 -2.58 -20.66 -9.59
CA LEU A 263 -1.58 -21.15 -10.54
C LEU A 263 -0.33 -21.56 -9.77
N ASN A 264 0.13 -22.78 -9.98
CA ASN A 264 1.44 -23.23 -9.52
C ASN A 264 2.50 -22.87 -10.56
N THR A 265 3.52 -22.11 -10.15
CA THR A 265 4.60 -21.63 -11.01
C THR A 265 5.81 -22.58 -11.03
N THR A 266 5.78 -23.63 -10.20
CA THR A 266 6.87 -24.60 -10.06
C THR A 266 6.69 -25.83 -10.98
N ASP A 267 7.74 -26.62 -11.12
CA ASP A 267 7.75 -27.87 -11.89
C ASP A 267 7.26 -29.10 -11.09
N SER A 268 6.79 -28.89 -9.85
CA SER A 268 6.39 -29.96 -8.94
C SER A 268 5.01 -29.67 -8.33
N PRO A 269 4.16 -30.67 -8.01
CA PRO A 269 2.86 -30.42 -7.40
C PRO A 269 2.98 -29.79 -6.00
N VAL A 270 2.14 -28.80 -5.70
CA VAL A 270 2.12 -28.09 -4.41
C VAL A 270 0.84 -28.39 -3.65
N SER A 271 0.97 -28.89 -2.42
CA SER A 271 -0.17 -29.08 -1.50
C SER A 271 -0.55 -27.75 -0.84
N LEU A 272 -1.83 -27.40 -0.93
CA LEU A 272 -2.42 -26.21 -0.32
C LEU A 272 -3.08 -26.51 1.03
N ASN A 273 -2.91 -27.71 1.59
CA ASN A 273 -3.54 -28.05 2.85
C ASN A 273 -3.07 -27.10 3.97
N GLY A 274 -4.02 -26.44 4.63
CA GLY A 274 -3.75 -25.48 5.70
C GLY A 274 -3.35 -24.08 5.23
N TRP A 275 -3.22 -23.86 3.91
CA TRP A 275 -3.09 -22.52 3.34
C TRP A 275 -4.37 -21.72 3.54
N LYS A 276 -4.32 -20.39 3.40
CA LYS A 276 -5.47 -19.51 3.64
C LYS A 276 -5.65 -18.48 2.55
N LEU A 277 -6.90 -18.21 2.18
CA LEU A 277 -7.29 -16.97 1.55
C LEU A 277 -7.72 -15.97 2.62
N VAL A 278 -7.27 -14.72 2.52
CA VAL A 278 -7.64 -13.63 3.42
C VAL A 278 -8.20 -12.47 2.61
N ASP A 279 -9.37 -11.98 3.00
CA ASP A 279 -10.03 -10.86 2.33
C ASP A 279 -9.63 -9.51 2.95
N ARG A 280 -10.19 -8.43 2.39
CA ARG A 280 -9.95 -7.07 2.89
C ARG A 280 -10.35 -6.89 4.36
N GLN A 281 -11.38 -7.58 4.83
CA GLN A 281 -11.88 -7.50 6.21
C GLN A 281 -11.07 -8.39 7.18
N GLN A 282 -9.96 -8.96 6.71
CA GLN A 282 -9.12 -9.90 7.46
C GLN A 282 -9.88 -11.18 7.83
N GLN A 283 -10.97 -11.50 7.12
CA GLN A 283 -11.63 -12.79 7.25
C GLN A 283 -10.87 -13.83 6.44
N ALA A 284 -10.70 -15.01 7.04
CA ALA A 284 -9.87 -16.07 6.47
C ALA A 284 -10.70 -17.29 6.07
N PHE A 285 -10.38 -17.87 4.91
CA PHE A 285 -10.85 -19.17 4.47
C PHE A 285 -9.66 -20.13 4.38
N THR A 286 -9.66 -21.16 5.24
CA THR A 286 -8.62 -22.20 5.24
C THR A 286 -8.89 -23.22 4.13
N ILE A 287 -7.89 -23.43 3.28
CA ILE A 287 -7.90 -24.39 2.19
C ILE A 287 -7.69 -25.79 2.79
N GLY A 288 -8.61 -26.71 2.46
CA GLY A 288 -8.51 -28.12 2.85
C GLY A 288 -7.54 -28.90 1.96
N ASN A 289 -7.79 -30.20 1.81
CA ASN A 289 -6.98 -31.08 0.96
C ASN A 289 -7.14 -30.73 -0.52
N LEU A 290 -6.30 -29.83 -1.00
CA LEU A 290 -6.21 -29.42 -2.40
C LEU A 290 -4.74 -29.41 -2.82
N THR A 291 -4.45 -29.94 -4.00
CA THR A 291 -3.11 -29.92 -4.59
C THR A 291 -3.20 -29.25 -5.96
N VAL A 292 -2.30 -28.31 -6.22
CA VAL A 292 -2.15 -27.72 -7.56
C VAL A 292 -1.08 -28.51 -8.31
N PRO A 293 -1.35 -29.06 -9.49
CA PRO A 293 -0.36 -29.80 -10.27
C PRO A 293 0.81 -28.88 -10.68
N ALA A 294 1.95 -29.47 -11.00
CA ALA A 294 3.12 -28.77 -11.56
C ALA A 294 2.73 -27.93 -12.79
N ALA A 295 3.19 -26.69 -12.84
CA ALA A 295 2.89 -25.71 -13.90
C ALA A 295 1.40 -25.62 -14.27
N GLY A 296 0.50 -25.91 -13.32
CA GLY A 296 -0.93 -26.09 -13.56
C GLY A 296 -1.78 -25.18 -12.69
N THR A 297 -3.09 -25.25 -12.89
CA THR A 297 -4.07 -24.42 -12.17
C THR A 297 -5.09 -25.26 -11.42
N VAL A 298 -5.70 -24.66 -10.41
CA VAL A 298 -6.87 -25.22 -9.73
C VAL A 298 -7.92 -24.14 -9.47
N GLU A 299 -9.19 -24.53 -9.52
CA GLU A 299 -10.30 -23.70 -9.09
C GLU A 299 -10.64 -23.99 -7.63
N LEU A 300 -10.47 -22.99 -6.77
CA LEU A 300 -10.90 -23.03 -5.38
C LEU A 300 -12.26 -22.33 -5.25
N ARG A 301 -13.29 -23.12 -4.98
CA ARG A 301 -14.65 -22.62 -4.76
C ARG A 301 -14.80 -22.14 -3.31
N ILE A 302 -15.36 -20.94 -3.12
CA ILE A 302 -15.62 -20.38 -1.80
C ILE A 302 -16.94 -20.97 -1.27
N PRO A 303 -16.97 -21.59 -0.09
CA PRO A 303 -18.21 -22.11 0.50
C PRO A 303 -19.21 -21.00 0.84
N ALA A 304 -20.51 -21.27 0.70
CA ALA A 304 -21.57 -20.28 0.98
C ALA A 304 -21.60 -19.78 2.44
N ASN A 305 -21.07 -20.58 3.37
CA ASN A 305 -20.98 -20.25 4.80
C ASN A 305 -19.61 -19.70 5.21
N SER A 306 -18.74 -19.37 4.26
CA SER A 306 -17.44 -18.77 4.53
C SER A 306 -17.60 -17.34 5.07
N SER A 307 -16.74 -16.95 6.02
CA SER A 307 -16.65 -15.54 6.44
C SER A 307 -15.79 -14.69 5.51
N PHE A 308 -14.88 -15.33 4.74
CA PHE A 308 -14.13 -14.70 3.65
C PHE A 308 -15.08 -14.33 2.50
N GLN A 309 -14.99 -13.12 1.98
CA GLN A 309 -15.89 -12.58 0.97
C GLN A 309 -15.14 -12.01 -0.25
N LEU A 310 -15.70 -12.25 -1.45
CA LEU A 310 -15.28 -11.57 -2.68
C LEU A 310 -16.28 -10.46 -3.02
N SER A 311 -16.06 -9.26 -2.47
CA SER A 311 -17.02 -8.17 -2.62
C SER A 311 -17.11 -7.61 -4.05
N ASN A 312 -18.32 -7.56 -4.61
CA ASN A 312 -18.61 -6.86 -5.87
C ASN A 312 -18.29 -5.35 -5.87
N ASN A 313 -18.00 -4.76 -4.71
CA ASN A 313 -17.56 -3.36 -4.60
C ASN A 313 -16.04 -3.18 -4.71
N GLY A 314 -15.31 -4.24 -5.09
CA GLY A 314 -13.86 -4.26 -5.10
C GLY A 314 -13.28 -4.70 -3.75
N GLY A 315 -12.07 -5.25 -3.79
CA GLY A 315 -11.44 -5.84 -2.63
C GLY A 315 -10.03 -6.35 -2.91
N THR A 316 -9.51 -7.10 -1.95
CA THR A 316 -8.20 -7.76 -2.00
C THR A 316 -8.38 -9.25 -1.75
N ILE A 317 -7.52 -10.05 -2.35
CA ILE A 317 -7.39 -11.49 -2.10
C ILE A 317 -5.93 -11.74 -1.78
N THR A 318 -5.66 -12.16 -0.56
CA THR A 318 -4.31 -12.53 -0.11
C THR A 318 -4.25 -14.04 0.05
N LEU A 319 -3.23 -14.67 -0.51
CA LEU A 319 -2.93 -16.09 -0.32
C LEU A 319 -1.78 -16.21 0.69
N LEU A 320 -2.03 -16.92 1.78
CA LEU A 320 -1.04 -17.27 2.79
C LEU A 320 -0.75 -18.77 2.73
N ASN A 321 0.51 -19.16 2.84
CA ASN A 321 0.89 -20.56 2.96
C ASN A 321 0.55 -21.15 4.34
N SER A 322 0.85 -22.42 4.56
CA SER A 322 0.59 -23.13 5.82
C SER A 322 1.32 -22.54 7.03
N THR A 323 2.39 -21.76 6.84
CA THR A 323 3.11 -21.05 7.90
C THR A 323 2.62 -19.62 8.12
N GLY A 324 1.63 -19.16 7.34
CA GLY A 324 1.07 -17.82 7.42
C GLY A 324 1.83 -16.76 6.60
N LEU A 325 2.81 -17.16 5.78
CA LEU A 325 3.52 -16.23 4.90
C LEU A 325 2.70 -15.97 3.63
N LYS A 326 2.58 -14.69 3.26
CA LYS A 326 1.94 -14.27 2.00
C LYS A 326 2.74 -14.78 0.81
N THR A 327 2.16 -15.66 -0.01
CA THR A 327 2.76 -16.14 -1.27
C THR A 327 2.27 -15.36 -2.47
N SER A 328 1.04 -14.84 -2.41
CA SER A 328 0.46 -14.04 -3.48
C SER A 328 -0.58 -13.06 -2.92
N GLY A 329 -0.80 -11.95 -3.62
CA GLY A 329 -1.86 -11.01 -3.30
C GLY A 329 -2.32 -10.27 -4.53
N VAL A 330 -3.62 -10.14 -4.69
CA VAL A 330 -4.23 -9.41 -5.79
C VAL A 330 -5.27 -8.43 -5.26
N ARG A 331 -5.58 -7.43 -6.06
CA ARG A 331 -6.64 -6.46 -5.78
C ARG A 331 -7.51 -6.27 -7.00
N TYR A 332 -8.78 -5.95 -6.79
CA TYR A 332 -9.71 -5.64 -7.86
C TYR A 332 -10.65 -4.51 -7.49
N THR A 333 -11.11 -3.79 -8.50
CA THR A 333 -12.05 -2.68 -8.36
C THR A 333 -13.50 -3.14 -8.54
N LYS A 334 -14.44 -2.29 -8.11
CA LYS A 334 -15.88 -2.47 -8.42
C LYS A 334 -16.13 -2.61 -9.93
N GLN A 335 -15.39 -1.87 -10.76
CA GLN A 335 -15.54 -1.94 -12.20
C GLN A 335 -15.13 -3.31 -12.74
N GLN A 336 -14.00 -3.85 -12.27
CA GLN A 336 -13.55 -5.20 -12.65
C GLN A 336 -14.54 -6.28 -12.19
N ALA A 337 -15.16 -6.12 -11.01
CA ALA A 337 -16.17 -7.05 -10.48
C ALA A 337 -17.58 -6.85 -11.05
N SER A 338 -17.83 -5.84 -11.88
CA SER A 338 -19.19 -5.48 -12.28
C SER A 338 -19.86 -6.43 -13.27
N LEU A 339 -19.07 -7.27 -13.98
CA LEU A 339 -19.58 -8.15 -15.03
C LEU A 339 -19.89 -9.55 -14.50
N GLU A 340 -21.18 -9.89 -14.43
CA GLU A 340 -21.63 -11.22 -14.01
C GLU A 340 -21.09 -12.36 -14.89
N GLY A 341 -20.65 -13.44 -14.24
CA GLY A 341 -20.15 -14.64 -14.87
C GLY A 341 -18.79 -14.49 -15.55
N ARG A 342 -18.07 -13.38 -15.34
CA ARG A 342 -16.74 -13.17 -15.89
C ARG A 342 -15.66 -13.20 -14.81
N LEU A 343 -14.52 -13.77 -15.17
CA LEU A 343 -13.33 -13.76 -14.35
C LEU A 343 -12.69 -12.37 -14.34
N VAL A 344 -12.35 -11.89 -13.15
CA VAL A 344 -11.33 -10.87 -12.95
C VAL A 344 -9.97 -11.54 -13.11
N ARG A 345 -9.13 -11.01 -14.00
CA ARG A 345 -7.78 -11.49 -14.28
C ARG A 345 -6.78 -10.53 -13.65
N PHE A 346 -5.66 -11.07 -13.16
CA PHE A 346 -4.64 -10.32 -12.42
C PHE A 346 -3.30 -10.28 -13.14
#